data_AF-A0A957HNR0-F1
#
_entry.id   AF-A0A957HNR0-F1
#
_cell.length_a   1.000
_cell.length_b   1.000
_cell.length_c   1.000
_cell.angle_alpha   90.00
_cell.angle_beta   90.00
_cell.angle_gamma   90.00
#
_symmetry.space_group_name_H-M   'P 1'
#
loop_
_entity.id
_entity.type
_entity.pdbx_description
1 polymer ?
#
loop_
_entity_poly.entity_id
_entity_poly.type
_entity_poly.pdbx_seq_one_letter_code
_entity_poly.pdbx_strand_id
1 'polypeptide(L)'
;VVASVSAIYAMGDPTAYDRAKVTLTVGETRQRNKVLRYLIAIQYERNDMDLAYGKFRVRGDVLEVQPTYSENAMRITFWGDEIEQISEINPLTGEIVADYETITIHPTKNFLPVQEQIELGIESIEAELVSYLAELKEKNLLLEAQRIQQRTNYDMEMLRELGYCQGIENYGIHFQPNRRSGEPPWTLLDYFPDDFLLVIDESHMTLPQVRAMYRGDRQRKQTLVDYGFRLPSALDNRPLTFDEFEERIYQVIHTTATPGPYENEHAEQVVQQIIRPTGLLDPEISVRPVKGQVDDLLFEVKQRISRGQRALITTLTKRMAEDLADYLQEMDLRVHYLHSDVDTFERVEILQDLRAGVYDAVVGINLLREGLDLPEVSLVAILDADKEGFLRSETALIQTIGRAARHVQGQVIMYADRVTNSMQRAIDETNRRR
;
A
#
# COMPACT_ATOMS: atom_id res chain seq x y z
N VAL A 1 -9.28 -3.18 -9.36
CA VAL A 1 -8.92 -2.58 -8.06
C VAL A 1 -7.43 -2.28 -8.10
N VAL A 2 -6.99 -1.08 -7.72
CA VAL A 2 -5.57 -0.78 -7.52
C VAL A 2 -5.31 -0.87 -6.03
N ALA A 3 -4.33 -1.68 -5.62
CA ALA A 3 -4.03 -1.94 -4.22
C ALA A 3 -2.53 -1.95 -3.98
N SER A 4 -2.12 -1.56 -2.77
CA SER A 4 -0.75 -1.79 -2.31
C SER A 4 -0.62 -3.22 -1.79
N VAL A 5 0.53 -3.54 -1.17
CA VAL A 5 0.71 -4.81 -0.44
C VAL A 5 -0.29 -5.02 0.70
N SER A 6 -1.16 -4.04 1.03
CA SER A 6 -2.32 -4.28 1.89
C SER A 6 -3.26 -5.36 1.33
N ALA A 7 -3.23 -5.64 0.02
CA ALA A 7 -4.04 -6.67 -0.61
C ALA A 7 -3.81 -8.08 -0.06
N ILE A 8 -2.64 -8.37 0.49
CA ILE A 8 -2.29 -9.68 1.07
C ILE A 8 -2.48 -9.75 2.59
N TYR A 9 -3.01 -8.69 3.22
CA TYR A 9 -3.29 -8.68 4.66
C TYR A 9 -4.65 -9.30 4.96
N ALA A 10 -4.76 -9.84 6.18
CA ALA A 10 -5.96 -10.48 6.67
C ALA A 10 -7.20 -9.56 6.56
N MET A 11 -8.26 -10.10 5.97
CA MET A 11 -9.61 -9.56 5.88
C MET A 11 -10.61 -10.58 6.43
N GLY A 12 -11.87 -10.20 6.59
CA GLY A 12 -12.90 -11.16 6.97
C GLY A 12 -13.26 -12.10 5.83
N ASP A 13 -13.95 -13.20 6.18
CA ASP A 13 -14.43 -14.19 5.22
C ASP A 13 -15.31 -13.53 4.13
N PRO A 14 -14.94 -13.63 2.85
CA PRO A 14 -15.70 -13.05 1.75
C PRO A 14 -17.13 -13.59 1.67
N THR A 15 -17.34 -14.87 2.02
CA THR A 15 -18.66 -15.51 2.01
C THR A 15 -19.54 -14.99 3.15
N ALA A 16 -18.94 -14.70 4.31
CA ALA A 16 -19.65 -14.08 5.43
C ALA A 16 -19.99 -12.62 5.12
N TYR A 17 -19.04 -11.89 4.53
CA TYR A 17 -19.23 -10.50 4.08
C TYR A 17 -20.35 -10.39 3.04
N ASP A 18 -20.38 -11.29 2.05
CA ASP A 18 -21.40 -11.34 1.01
C ASP A 18 -22.79 -11.62 1.60
N ARG A 19 -22.89 -12.60 2.51
CA ARG A 19 -24.14 -12.95 3.19
C ARG A 19 -24.67 -11.86 4.11
N ALA A 20 -23.81 -10.97 4.61
CA ALA A 20 -24.21 -9.90 5.52
C ALA A 20 -24.91 -8.73 4.78
N LYS A 21 -24.77 -8.62 3.46
CA LYS A 21 -25.33 -7.51 2.68
C LYS A 21 -26.84 -7.36 2.90
N VAL A 22 -27.30 -6.11 2.98
CA VAL A 22 -28.73 -5.78 3.08
C VAL A 22 -29.22 -5.31 1.73
N THR A 23 -29.97 -6.16 1.03
CA THR A 23 -30.61 -5.81 -0.24
C THR A 23 -32.04 -5.37 0.00
N LEU A 24 -32.41 -4.24 -0.58
CA LEU A 24 -33.74 -3.62 -0.48
C LEU A 24 -34.29 -3.36 -1.89
N THR A 25 -35.54 -3.74 -2.14
CA THR A 25 -36.22 -3.58 -3.44
C THR A 25 -37.55 -2.85 -3.28
N VAL A 26 -37.84 -1.91 -4.17
CA VAL A 26 -39.14 -1.21 -4.23
C VAL A 26 -40.27 -2.23 -4.38
N GLY A 27 -41.35 -2.05 -3.61
CA GLY A 27 -42.52 -2.93 -3.58
C GLY A 27 -42.39 -4.17 -2.69
N GLU A 28 -41.22 -4.44 -2.08
CA GLU A 28 -41.11 -5.54 -1.12
C GLU A 28 -41.72 -5.16 0.25
N THR A 29 -42.30 -6.15 0.93
CA THR A 29 -42.81 -5.97 2.31
C THR A 29 -41.68 -6.19 3.32
N ARG A 30 -41.14 -5.09 3.85
CA ARG A 30 -40.09 -5.05 4.89
C ARG A 30 -40.46 -4.07 5.99
N GLN A 31 -40.64 -4.60 7.21
CA GLN A 31 -40.75 -3.77 8.40
C GLN A 31 -39.49 -2.90 8.58
N ARG A 32 -39.67 -1.58 8.62
CA ARG A 32 -38.58 -0.61 8.82
C ARG A 32 -37.68 -0.98 10.01
N ASN A 33 -38.28 -1.31 11.16
CA ASN A 33 -37.52 -1.68 12.36
C ASN A 33 -36.65 -2.94 12.18
N LYS A 34 -37.03 -3.86 11.27
CA LYS A 34 -36.16 -4.99 10.91
C LYS A 34 -34.97 -4.52 10.08
N VAL A 35 -35.18 -3.62 9.12
CA VAL A 35 -34.09 -3.01 8.33
C VAL A 35 -33.09 -2.30 9.25
N LEU A 36 -33.57 -1.52 10.24
CA LEU A 36 -32.69 -0.88 11.22
C LEU A 36 -31.82 -1.88 12.00
N ARG A 37 -32.41 -3.01 12.44
CA ARG A 37 -31.67 -4.07 13.13
C ARG A 37 -30.61 -4.70 12.23
N TYR A 38 -30.92 -4.92 10.94
CA TYR A 38 -29.95 -5.43 9.98
C TYR A 38 -28.81 -4.43 9.77
N LEU A 39 -29.10 -3.13 9.61
CA LEU A 39 -28.08 -2.08 9.50
C LEU A 39 -27.14 -2.04 10.72
N ILE A 40 -27.69 -2.14 11.93
CA ILE A 40 -26.89 -2.23 13.16
C ILE A 40 -26.02 -3.50 13.16
N ALA A 41 -26.57 -4.64 12.74
CA ALA A 41 -25.83 -5.90 12.65
C ALA A 41 -24.64 -5.82 11.68
N ILE A 42 -24.75 -5.04 10.61
CA ILE A 42 -23.66 -4.75 9.68
C ILE A 42 -22.85 -3.48 10.04
N GLN A 43 -22.90 -3.09 11.32
CA GLN A 43 -22.07 -2.06 11.95
C GLN A 43 -22.35 -0.63 11.49
N TYR A 44 -23.58 -0.32 11.10
CA TYR A 44 -24.01 1.07 10.98
C TYR A 44 -24.50 1.63 12.31
N GLU A 45 -24.20 2.90 12.56
CA GLU A 45 -24.63 3.62 13.76
C GLU A 45 -25.87 4.48 13.47
N ARG A 46 -26.84 4.48 14.38
CA ARG A 46 -27.95 5.44 14.29
C ARG A 46 -27.52 6.81 14.78
N ASN A 47 -27.65 7.83 13.94
CA ASN A 47 -27.40 9.21 14.31
C ASN A 47 -28.38 10.16 13.62
N ASP A 48 -29.39 10.61 14.37
CA ASP A 48 -30.46 11.44 13.80
C ASP A 48 -30.04 12.90 13.53
N MET A 49 -28.91 13.34 14.10
CA MET A 49 -28.38 14.69 13.93
C MET A 49 -27.46 14.81 12.71
N ASP A 50 -26.54 13.86 12.55
CA ASP A 50 -25.44 13.90 11.58
C ASP A 50 -25.39 12.61 10.76
N LEU A 51 -25.55 12.76 9.43
CA LEU A 51 -25.54 11.66 8.47
C LEU A 51 -24.14 11.49 7.86
N ALA A 52 -23.17 11.15 8.70
CA ALA A 52 -21.80 10.83 8.28
C ALA A 52 -21.66 9.39 7.78
N TYR A 53 -20.53 9.07 7.14
CA TYR A 53 -20.20 7.73 6.65
C TYR A 53 -20.43 6.62 7.68
N GLY A 54 -21.11 5.55 7.27
CA GLY A 54 -21.43 4.41 8.15
C GLY A 54 -22.54 4.70 9.16
N LYS A 55 -23.31 5.78 8.97
CA LYS A 55 -24.44 6.12 9.84
C LYS A 55 -25.76 6.08 9.08
N PHE A 56 -26.85 5.97 9.83
CA PHE A 56 -28.20 6.15 9.32
C PHE A 56 -29.06 7.02 10.24
N ARG A 57 -30.10 7.62 9.69
CA ARG A 57 -31.11 8.38 10.44
C ARG A 57 -32.52 8.06 9.99
N VAL A 58 -33.49 8.29 10.87
CA VAL A 58 -34.91 8.05 10.59
C VAL A 58 -35.71 9.33 10.80
N ARG A 59 -36.51 9.71 9.80
CA ARG A 59 -37.42 10.88 9.84
C ARG A 59 -38.80 10.46 9.37
N GLY A 60 -39.69 10.16 10.31
CA GLY A 60 -40.99 9.59 9.98
C GLY A 60 -40.80 8.29 9.22
N ASP A 61 -41.35 8.21 8.01
CA ASP A 61 -41.30 7.01 7.16
C ASP A 61 -40.10 6.98 6.21
N VAL A 62 -39.16 7.92 6.38
CA VAL A 62 -37.94 7.98 5.59
C VAL A 62 -36.75 7.48 6.41
N LEU A 63 -36.03 6.51 5.86
CA LEU A 63 -34.72 6.06 6.34
C LEU A 63 -33.65 6.61 5.39
N GLU A 64 -32.65 7.30 5.93
CA GLU A 64 -31.49 7.72 5.16
C GLU A 64 -30.25 7.01 5.69
N VAL A 65 -29.48 6.39 4.81
CA VAL A 65 -28.27 5.62 5.12
C VAL A 65 -27.10 6.20 4.33
N GLN A 66 -26.01 6.56 4.99
CA GLN A 66 -24.77 6.97 4.31
C GLN A 66 -23.81 5.78 4.24
N PRO A 67 -23.65 5.13 3.06
CA PRO A 67 -22.71 4.02 2.92
C PRO A 67 -21.27 4.50 3.07
N THR A 68 -20.35 3.63 3.50
CA THR A 68 -18.91 3.97 3.64
C THR A 68 -18.17 4.12 2.31
N TYR A 69 -18.79 3.70 1.20
CA TYR A 69 -18.21 3.59 -0.13
C TYR A 69 -18.84 4.54 -1.15
N SER A 70 -19.75 5.41 -0.74
CA SER A 70 -20.41 6.39 -1.60
C SER A 70 -20.43 7.77 -0.95
N GLU A 71 -20.19 8.82 -1.73
CA GLU A 71 -20.34 10.21 -1.28
C GLU A 71 -21.81 10.59 -1.10
N ASN A 72 -22.73 9.90 -1.78
CA ASN A 72 -24.17 10.12 -1.68
C ASN A 72 -24.83 9.17 -0.66
N ALA A 73 -25.92 9.62 -0.06
CA ALA A 73 -26.74 8.82 0.84
C ALA A 73 -27.85 8.08 0.07
N MET A 74 -28.29 6.95 0.62
CA MET A 74 -29.46 6.22 0.16
C MET A 74 -30.66 6.61 1.02
N ARG A 75 -31.71 7.14 0.39
CA ARG A 75 -33.02 7.45 1.00
C ARG A 75 -34.00 6.34 0.64
N ILE A 76 -34.54 5.68 1.65
CA ILE A 76 -35.55 4.63 1.53
C ILE A 76 -36.83 5.14 2.17
N THR A 77 -37.87 5.33 1.37
CA THR A 77 -39.20 5.78 1.82
C THR A 77 -40.11 4.56 1.99
N PHE A 78 -40.77 4.48 3.14
CA PHE A 78 -41.69 3.41 3.49
C PHE A 78 -43.14 3.88 3.44
N TRP A 79 -44.05 3.01 3.01
CA TRP A 79 -45.49 3.15 3.20
C TRP A 79 -45.97 2.01 4.10
N GLY A 80 -46.07 2.28 5.40
CA GLY A 80 -46.27 1.22 6.41
C GLY A 80 -45.09 0.25 6.45
N ASP A 81 -45.31 -0.98 5.99
CA ASP A 81 -44.29 -2.04 5.91
C ASP A 81 -43.81 -2.31 4.47
N GLU A 82 -44.18 -1.48 3.50
CA GLU A 82 -43.77 -1.60 2.09
C GLU A 82 -42.72 -0.54 1.74
N ILE A 83 -41.72 -0.90 0.93
CA ILE A 83 -40.75 0.07 0.40
C ILE A 83 -41.37 0.76 -0.82
N GLU A 84 -41.70 2.04 -0.69
CA GLU A 84 -42.37 2.82 -1.74
C GLU A 84 -41.38 3.39 -2.76
N GLN A 85 -40.24 3.89 -2.29
CA GLN A 85 -39.24 4.54 -3.14
C GLN A 85 -37.84 4.38 -2.56
N ILE A 86 -36.86 4.21 -3.44
CA ILE A 86 -35.45 4.25 -3.10
C ILE A 86 -34.76 5.28 -3.99
N SER A 87 -34.11 6.26 -3.38
CA SER A 87 -33.42 7.35 -4.07
C SER A 87 -32.01 7.54 -3.52
N GLU A 88 -31.06 7.87 -4.38
CA GLU A 88 -29.77 8.40 -4.00
C GLU A 88 -29.87 9.92 -3.86
N ILE A 89 -29.33 10.46 -2.78
CA ILE A 89 -29.42 11.88 -2.43
C ILE A 89 -28.06 12.45 -2.07
N ASN A 90 -27.87 13.74 -2.30
CA ASN A 90 -26.78 14.47 -1.69
C ASN A 90 -27.05 14.62 -0.18
N PRO A 91 -26.15 14.16 0.73
CA PRO A 91 -26.41 14.16 2.17
C PRO A 91 -26.47 15.56 2.79
N LEU A 92 -25.89 16.58 2.13
CA LEU A 92 -25.86 17.97 2.59
C LEU A 92 -27.07 18.76 2.09
N THR A 93 -27.40 18.68 0.81
CA THR A 93 -28.47 19.47 0.19
C THR A 93 -29.83 18.76 0.23
N GLY A 94 -29.83 17.42 0.29
CA GLY A 94 -31.02 16.58 0.21
C GLY A 94 -31.59 16.44 -1.21
N GLU A 95 -30.91 16.98 -2.23
CA GLU A 95 -31.26 16.86 -3.64
C GLU A 95 -31.17 15.40 -4.09
N ILE A 96 -32.16 14.97 -4.89
CA ILE A 96 -32.21 13.63 -5.46
C ILE A 96 -31.27 13.58 -6.66
N VAL A 97 -30.34 12.63 -6.62
CA VAL A 97 -29.37 12.37 -7.70
C VAL A 97 -29.95 11.36 -8.69
N ALA A 98 -30.52 10.27 -8.18
CA ALA A 98 -31.09 9.19 -8.97
C ALA A 98 -32.12 8.38 -8.15
N ASP A 99 -33.01 7.67 -8.83
CA ASP A 99 -33.92 6.68 -8.24
C ASP A 99 -33.47 5.27 -8.64
N TYR A 100 -33.69 4.30 -7.74
CA TYR A 100 -33.30 2.91 -7.93
C TYR A 100 -34.46 1.96 -7.62
N GLU A 101 -34.57 0.87 -8.38
CA GLU A 101 -35.52 -0.22 -8.05
C GLU A 101 -34.99 -1.12 -6.93
N THR A 102 -33.68 -1.35 -6.89
CA THR A 102 -33.01 -2.18 -5.90
C THR A 102 -31.70 -1.54 -5.47
N ILE A 103 -31.39 -1.59 -4.18
CA ILE A 103 -30.07 -1.25 -3.64
C ILE A 103 -29.54 -2.39 -2.78
N THR A 104 -28.21 -2.48 -2.72
CA THR A 104 -27.51 -3.36 -1.78
C THR A 104 -26.60 -2.53 -0.89
N ILE A 105 -26.82 -2.61 0.41
CA ILE A 105 -26.04 -1.91 1.43
C ILE A 105 -25.01 -2.90 1.99
N HIS A 106 -23.74 -2.57 1.80
CA HIS A 106 -22.63 -3.39 2.28
C HIS A 106 -22.25 -3.03 3.74
N PRO A 107 -21.69 -3.98 4.50
CA PRO A 107 -21.20 -3.71 5.85
C PRO A 107 -20.13 -2.62 5.92
N THR A 108 -20.09 -1.89 7.04
CA THR A 108 -19.10 -0.82 7.24
C THR A 108 -17.70 -1.34 7.54
N LYS A 109 -17.59 -2.59 8.02
CA LYS A 109 -16.34 -3.26 8.38
C LYS A 109 -16.24 -4.61 7.69
N ASN A 110 -15.01 -5.00 7.35
CA ASN A 110 -14.72 -6.29 6.71
C ASN A 110 -14.76 -7.46 7.71
N PHE A 111 -14.70 -7.18 9.02
CA PHE A 111 -14.76 -8.20 10.07
C PHE A 111 -16.03 -8.02 10.90
N LEU A 112 -16.90 -9.03 10.88
CA LEU A 112 -18.23 -9.01 11.51
C LEU A 112 -18.45 -10.34 12.22
N PRO A 113 -18.00 -10.50 13.47
CA PRO A 113 -18.41 -11.66 14.26
C PRO A 113 -19.91 -11.51 14.59
N VAL A 114 -20.68 -12.57 14.35
CA VAL A 114 -22.09 -12.62 14.79
C VAL A 114 -22.12 -12.80 16.31
N GLN A 115 -23.13 -12.28 17.01
CA GLN A 115 -23.21 -12.35 18.48
C GLN A 115 -22.97 -13.76 19.06
N GLU A 116 -23.50 -14.81 18.42
CA GLU A 116 -23.29 -16.21 18.83
C GLU A 116 -21.81 -16.64 18.71
N GLN A 117 -21.08 -16.11 17.72
CA GLN A 117 -19.65 -16.36 17.56
C GLN A 117 -18.80 -15.60 18.58
N ILE A 118 -19.31 -14.49 19.13
CA ILE A 118 -18.58 -13.69 20.12
C ILE A 118 -18.42 -14.48 21.42
N GLU A 119 -19.48 -15.10 21.93
CA GLU A 119 -19.42 -15.89 23.17
C GLU A 119 -18.50 -17.10 23.02
N LEU A 120 -18.65 -17.89 21.95
CA LEU A 120 -17.75 -19.01 21.65
C LEU A 120 -16.30 -18.55 21.46
N GLY A 121 -16.10 -17.39 20.83
CA GLY A 121 -14.79 -16.78 20.65
C GLY A 121 -14.17 -16.39 21.98
N ILE A 122 -14.94 -15.80 22.91
CA ILE A 122 -14.48 -15.45 24.26
C ILE A 122 -14.07 -16.71 25.04
N GLU A 123 -14.86 -17.78 24.99
CA GLU A 123 -14.49 -19.07 25.62
C GLU A 123 -13.16 -19.60 25.07
N SER A 124 -12.96 -19.49 23.74
CA SER A 124 -11.71 -19.89 23.09
C SER A 124 -10.52 -19.01 23.50
N ILE A 125 -10.71 -17.70 23.60
CA ILE A 125 -9.69 -16.74 24.06
C ILE A 125 -9.31 -17.03 25.53
N GLU A 126 -10.30 -17.28 26.38
CA GLU A 126 -10.08 -17.59 27.80
C GLU A 126 -9.28 -18.89 27.96
N ALA A 127 -9.60 -19.93 27.18
CA ALA A 127 -8.86 -21.18 27.17
C ALA A 127 -7.38 -21.00 26.76
N GLU A 128 -7.11 -20.22 25.70
CA GLU A 128 -5.74 -19.90 25.29
C GLU A 128 -5.01 -19.10 26.36
N LEU A 129 -5.66 -18.08 26.94
CA LEU A 129 -5.10 -17.27 28.01
C LEU A 129 -4.68 -18.13 29.21
N VAL A 130 -5.53 -19.05 29.66
CA VAL A 130 -5.21 -19.95 30.78
C VAL A 130 -3.97 -20.80 30.47
N SER A 131 -3.92 -21.41 29.28
CA SER A 131 -2.78 -22.21 28.84
C SER A 131 -1.50 -21.38 28.78
N TYR A 132 -1.55 -20.19 28.18
CA TYR A 132 -0.39 -19.34 27.98
C TYR A 132 0.12 -18.74 29.30
N LEU A 133 -0.77 -18.39 30.23
CA LEU A 133 -0.38 -17.95 31.56
C LEU A 133 0.34 -19.04 32.36
N ALA A 134 -0.03 -20.33 32.18
CA ALA A 134 0.67 -21.44 32.81
C ALA A 134 2.11 -21.54 32.28
N GLU A 135 2.30 -21.45 30.96
CA GLU A 135 3.61 -21.47 30.30
C GLU A 135 4.52 -20.31 30.78
N LEU A 136 3.98 -19.08 30.82
CA LEU A 136 4.75 -17.91 31.27
C LEU A 136 5.16 -18.03 32.74
N LYS A 137 4.26 -18.54 33.60
CA LYS A 137 4.57 -18.76 35.02
C LYS A 137 5.62 -19.86 35.22
N GLU A 138 5.57 -20.93 34.45
CA GLU A 138 6.61 -21.99 34.47
C GLU A 138 7.98 -21.43 34.07
N LYS A 139 8.02 -20.50 33.11
CA LYS A 139 9.24 -19.78 32.69
C LYS A 139 9.65 -18.63 33.63
N ASN A 140 8.93 -18.43 34.74
CA ASN A 140 9.14 -17.34 35.70
C ASN A 140 9.02 -15.92 35.08
N LEU A 141 8.25 -15.79 33.99
CA LEU A 141 7.93 -14.53 33.28
C LEU A 141 6.66 -13.90 33.88
N LEU A 142 6.74 -13.51 35.15
CA LEU A 142 5.58 -13.07 35.94
C LEU A 142 5.02 -11.72 35.48
N LEU A 143 5.88 -10.82 34.98
CA LEU A 143 5.46 -9.50 34.50
C LEU A 143 4.69 -9.60 33.19
N GLU A 144 5.18 -10.42 32.27
CA GLU A 144 4.54 -10.75 31.00
C GLU A 144 3.18 -11.41 31.25
N ALA A 145 3.12 -12.37 32.18
CA ALA A 145 1.88 -13.03 32.58
C ALA A 145 0.84 -12.04 33.13
N GLN A 146 1.25 -11.14 34.03
CA GLN A 146 0.37 -10.11 34.56
C GLN A 146 -0.15 -9.18 33.45
N ARG A 147 0.73 -8.77 32.53
CA ARG A 147 0.42 -7.86 31.43
C ARG A 147 -0.61 -8.47 30.48
N ILE A 148 -0.40 -9.71 30.03
CA ILE A 148 -1.31 -10.35 29.07
C ILE A 148 -2.66 -10.66 29.73
N GLN A 149 -2.67 -11.04 31.01
CA GLN A 149 -3.90 -11.29 31.75
C GLN A 149 -4.76 -10.03 31.87
N GLN A 150 -4.17 -8.91 32.30
CA GLN A 150 -4.90 -7.64 32.43
C GLN A 150 -5.48 -7.19 31.09
N ARG A 151 -4.67 -7.22 30.03
CA ARG A 151 -5.09 -6.80 28.70
C ARG A 151 -6.21 -7.67 28.15
N THR A 152 -6.03 -8.98 28.18
CA THR A 152 -7.00 -9.93 27.59
C THR A 152 -8.32 -9.93 28.34
N ASN A 153 -8.30 -9.83 29.68
CA ASN A 153 -9.53 -9.74 30.47
C ASN A 153 -10.33 -8.48 30.15
N TYR A 154 -9.65 -7.33 30.02
CA TYR A 154 -10.30 -6.08 29.60
C TYR A 154 -10.89 -6.20 28.18
N ASP A 155 -10.11 -6.72 27.23
CA ASP A 155 -10.58 -6.90 25.86
C ASP A 155 -11.78 -7.88 25.80
N MET A 156 -11.82 -8.94 26.62
CA MET A 156 -12.97 -9.85 26.76
C MET A 156 -14.21 -9.19 27.40
N GLU A 157 -14.05 -8.34 28.41
CA GLU A 157 -15.15 -7.54 28.98
C GLU A 157 -15.78 -6.62 27.92
N MET A 158 -14.93 -5.93 27.15
CA MET A 158 -15.39 -5.05 26.06
C MET A 158 -16.13 -5.84 24.97
N LEU A 159 -15.67 -7.05 24.65
CA LEU A 159 -16.36 -7.93 23.72
C LEU A 159 -17.74 -8.38 24.22
N ARG A 160 -17.88 -8.69 25.52
CA ARG A 160 -19.19 -9.07 26.11
C ARG A 160 -20.19 -7.90 26.11
N GLU A 161 -19.73 -6.71 26.50
CA GLU A 161 -20.60 -5.54 26.68
C GLU A 161 -20.96 -4.86 25.35
N LEU A 162 -19.97 -4.70 24.45
CA LEU A 162 -20.11 -3.91 23.23
C LEU A 162 -20.07 -4.73 21.93
N GLY A 163 -19.74 -6.02 22.00
CA GLY A 163 -19.50 -6.85 20.82
C GLY A 163 -18.23 -6.48 20.04
N TYR A 164 -17.39 -5.58 20.59
CA TYR A 164 -16.17 -5.09 19.95
C TYR A 164 -15.14 -4.61 20.98
N CYS A 165 -13.86 -4.81 20.67
CA CYS A 165 -12.74 -4.25 21.41
C CYS A 165 -11.70 -3.63 20.46
N GLN A 166 -10.89 -2.70 20.98
CA GLN A 166 -9.81 -2.07 20.22
C GLN A 166 -8.72 -3.10 19.91
N GLY A 167 -8.49 -3.37 18.62
CA GLY A 167 -7.55 -4.39 18.18
C GLY A 167 -8.15 -5.80 18.08
N ILE A 168 -9.47 -5.90 17.87
CA ILE A 168 -10.20 -7.18 17.74
C ILE A 168 -9.59 -8.13 16.71
N GLU A 169 -8.91 -7.61 15.68
CA GLU A 169 -8.25 -8.42 14.65
C GLU A 169 -7.17 -9.34 15.21
N ASN A 170 -6.60 -9.04 16.38
CA ASN A 170 -5.62 -9.90 17.06
C ASN A 170 -6.26 -11.17 17.65
N TYR A 171 -7.59 -11.22 17.74
CA TYR A 171 -8.36 -12.37 18.19
C TYR A 171 -9.10 -13.06 17.03
N GLY A 172 -8.85 -12.64 15.78
CA GLY A 172 -9.63 -13.05 14.61
C GLY A 172 -9.82 -14.56 14.45
N ILE A 173 -8.79 -15.36 14.77
CA ILE A 173 -8.83 -16.82 14.69
C ILE A 173 -9.88 -17.45 15.65
N HIS A 174 -10.10 -16.86 16.83
CA HIS A 174 -11.07 -17.37 17.81
C HIS A 174 -12.51 -17.21 17.36
N PHE A 175 -12.78 -16.26 16.47
CA PHE A 175 -14.10 -16.06 15.87
C PHE A 175 -14.31 -16.88 14.59
N GLN A 176 -13.30 -17.68 14.20
CA GLN A 176 -13.31 -18.53 13.01
C GLN A 176 -13.12 -20.00 13.42
N PRO A 177 -14.11 -20.64 14.07
CA PRO A 177 -13.95 -21.98 14.66
C PRO A 177 -13.63 -23.09 13.63
N ASN A 178 -13.89 -22.84 12.35
CA ASN A 178 -13.56 -23.76 11.26
C ASN A 178 -12.15 -23.58 10.71
N ARG A 179 -11.42 -22.56 11.15
CA ARG A 179 -10.05 -22.27 10.73
C ARG A 179 -9.07 -22.73 11.81
N ARG A 180 -7.98 -23.36 11.39
CA ARG A 180 -6.92 -23.82 12.30
C ARG A 180 -5.80 -22.81 12.38
N SER A 181 -5.12 -22.76 13.53
CA SER A 181 -3.90 -21.96 13.68
C SER A 181 -2.87 -22.35 12.61
N GLY A 182 -2.22 -21.36 12.02
CA GLY A 182 -1.30 -21.51 10.89
C GLY A 182 -1.95 -21.45 9.52
N GLU A 183 -3.26 -21.70 9.37
CA GLU A 183 -3.93 -21.61 8.06
C GLU A 183 -3.87 -20.17 7.49
N PRO A 184 -3.82 -20.02 6.16
CA PRO A 184 -3.76 -18.70 5.54
C PRO A 184 -5.00 -17.87 5.88
N PRO A 185 -4.85 -16.56 6.10
CA PRO A 185 -5.99 -15.66 6.25
C PRO A 185 -6.71 -15.48 4.91
N TRP A 186 -7.98 -15.06 4.99
CA TRP A 186 -8.64 -14.42 3.85
C TRP A 186 -8.02 -13.06 3.59
N THR A 187 -7.92 -12.67 2.34
CA THR A 187 -7.31 -11.43 1.87
C THR A 187 -8.14 -10.83 0.75
N LEU A 188 -7.72 -9.69 0.19
CA LEU A 188 -8.42 -9.09 -0.94
C LEU A 188 -8.46 -10.02 -2.16
N LEU A 189 -7.43 -10.87 -2.34
CA LEU A 189 -7.37 -11.81 -3.46
C LEU A 189 -8.53 -12.82 -3.43
N ASP A 190 -8.95 -13.22 -2.23
CA ASP A 190 -10.04 -14.18 -2.05
C ASP A 190 -11.44 -13.56 -2.26
N TYR A 191 -11.53 -12.24 -2.46
CA TYR A 191 -12.77 -11.55 -2.86
C TYR A 191 -12.96 -11.51 -4.37
N PHE A 192 -11.92 -11.84 -5.14
CA PHE A 192 -12.03 -11.97 -6.58
C PHE A 192 -12.52 -13.37 -6.96
N PRO A 193 -13.18 -13.53 -8.13
CA PRO A 193 -13.41 -14.83 -8.72
C PRO A 193 -12.09 -15.60 -8.95
N ASP A 194 -12.16 -16.92 -8.97
CA ASP A 194 -10.98 -17.80 -9.14
C ASP A 194 -10.19 -17.54 -10.44
N ASP A 195 -10.79 -16.92 -11.45
CA ASP A 195 -10.21 -16.64 -12.77
C ASP A 195 -9.71 -15.20 -12.95
N PHE A 196 -9.40 -14.49 -11.86
CA PHE A 196 -8.96 -13.10 -11.94
C PHE A 196 -7.58 -12.92 -12.58
N LEU A 197 -7.37 -11.72 -13.14
CA LEU A 197 -6.08 -11.28 -13.65
C LEU A 197 -5.39 -10.37 -12.64
N LEU A 198 -4.16 -10.74 -12.25
CA LEU A 198 -3.28 -9.91 -11.45
C LEU A 198 -2.29 -9.15 -12.35
N VAL A 199 -2.17 -7.84 -12.16
CA VAL A 199 -1.07 -7.06 -12.75
C VAL A 199 -0.21 -6.55 -11.62
N ILE A 200 1.07 -6.92 -11.62
CA ILE A 200 2.05 -6.48 -10.62
C ILE A 200 2.93 -5.41 -11.24
N ASP A 201 2.67 -4.17 -10.83
CA ASP A 201 3.48 -3.03 -11.24
C ASP A 201 4.82 -2.99 -10.52
N GLU A 202 5.85 -2.56 -11.24
CA GLU A 202 7.25 -2.53 -10.84
C GLU A 202 7.65 -3.82 -10.10
N SER A 203 7.35 -4.97 -10.74
CA SER A 203 7.40 -6.31 -10.10
C SER A 203 8.71 -6.63 -9.40
N HIS A 204 9.82 -6.13 -9.93
CA HIS A 204 11.16 -6.32 -9.38
C HIS A 204 11.36 -5.69 -7.99
N MET A 205 10.50 -4.75 -7.59
CA MET A 205 10.40 -4.18 -6.24
C MET A 205 9.20 -4.74 -5.48
N THR A 206 8.05 -4.85 -6.14
CA THR A 206 6.80 -5.26 -5.50
C THR A 206 6.85 -6.70 -5.00
N LEU A 207 7.42 -7.65 -5.76
CA LEU A 207 7.53 -9.05 -5.33
C LEU A 207 8.44 -9.25 -4.11
N PRO A 208 9.65 -8.66 -4.04
CA PRO A 208 10.44 -8.65 -2.80
C PRO A 208 9.69 -8.05 -1.61
N GLN A 209 8.91 -6.99 -1.83
CA GLN A 209 8.11 -6.38 -0.77
C GLN A 209 7.03 -7.35 -0.27
N VAL A 210 6.24 -7.93 -1.16
CA VAL A 210 5.23 -8.97 -0.84
C VAL A 210 5.86 -10.10 -0.03
N ARG A 211 7.01 -10.63 -0.47
CA ARG A 211 7.74 -11.69 0.24
C ARG A 211 8.20 -11.28 1.64
N ALA A 212 8.57 -10.02 1.84
CA ALA A 212 9.09 -9.53 3.12
C ALA A 212 7.99 -9.28 4.17
N MET A 213 6.75 -8.99 3.75
CA MET A 213 5.65 -8.59 4.65
C MET A 213 5.41 -9.60 5.77
N TYR A 214 5.32 -10.90 5.46
CA TYR A 214 5.11 -11.94 6.47
C TYR A 214 6.23 -12.01 7.51
N ARG A 215 7.49 -12.00 7.07
CA ARG A 215 8.64 -12.13 7.99
C ARG A 215 8.73 -10.92 8.92
N GLY A 216 8.54 -9.71 8.38
CA GLY A 216 8.54 -8.48 9.18
C GLY A 216 7.41 -8.45 10.20
N ASP A 217 6.18 -8.79 9.78
CA ASP A 217 5.03 -8.82 10.67
C ASP A 217 5.18 -9.89 11.77
N ARG A 218 5.60 -11.10 11.39
CA ARG A 218 5.84 -12.21 12.34
C ARG A 218 6.89 -11.84 13.37
N GLN A 219 8.02 -11.25 12.96
CA GLN A 219 9.07 -10.83 13.91
C GLN A 219 8.54 -9.82 14.93
N ARG A 220 7.84 -8.78 14.44
CA ARG A 220 7.25 -7.74 15.30
C ARG A 220 6.22 -8.32 16.27
N LYS A 221 5.32 -9.17 15.79
CA LYS A 221 4.29 -9.80 16.61
C LYS A 221 4.86 -10.82 17.59
N GLN A 222 5.89 -11.58 17.20
CA GLN A 222 6.58 -12.48 18.10
C GLN A 222 7.14 -11.73 19.30
N THR A 223 7.77 -10.56 19.09
CA THR A 223 8.22 -9.70 20.20
C THR A 223 7.07 -9.27 21.11
N LEU A 224 5.91 -8.91 20.56
CA LEU A 224 4.74 -8.56 21.38
C LEU A 224 4.22 -9.74 22.20
N VAL A 225 4.23 -10.95 21.63
CA VAL A 225 3.85 -12.19 22.31
C VAL A 225 4.87 -12.51 23.41
N ASP A 226 6.17 -12.52 23.09
CA ASP A 226 7.25 -12.84 24.03
C ASP A 226 7.24 -11.93 25.27
N TYR A 227 6.87 -10.66 25.10
CA TYR A 227 6.72 -9.69 26.18
C TYR A 227 5.28 -9.60 26.75
N GLY A 228 4.39 -10.56 26.47
CA GLY A 228 3.05 -10.61 27.07
C GLY A 228 2.13 -9.44 26.74
N PHE A 229 2.29 -8.80 25.57
CA PHE A 229 1.37 -7.78 25.08
C PHE A 229 0.22 -8.38 24.27
N ARG A 230 0.42 -9.55 23.66
CA ARG A 230 -0.58 -10.27 22.85
C ARG A 230 -0.52 -11.78 23.11
N LEU A 231 -1.64 -12.47 22.86
CA LEU A 231 -1.71 -13.92 22.88
C LEU A 231 -0.99 -14.51 21.64
N PRO A 232 -0.51 -15.77 21.69
CA PRO A 232 0.08 -16.45 20.55
C PRO A 232 -0.79 -16.44 19.28
N SER A 233 -2.11 -16.58 19.42
CA SER A 233 -3.11 -16.46 18.35
C SER A 233 -3.03 -15.17 17.53
N ALA A 234 -2.48 -14.09 18.08
CA ALA A 234 -2.28 -12.84 17.34
C ALA A 234 -1.34 -13.01 16.13
N LEU A 235 -0.51 -14.06 16.11
CA LEU A 235 0.35 -14.42 14.98
C LEU A 235 -0.43 -14.95 13.77
N ASP A 236 -1.66 -15.43 13.96
CA ASP A 236 -2.53 -15.91 12.87
C ASP A 236 -3.25 -14.79 12.12
N ASN A 237 -3.29 -13.60 12.73
CA ASN A 237 -3.62 -12.36 12.04
C ASN A 237 -2.35 -11.84 11.35
N ARG A 238 -2.10 -12.25 10.13
CA ARG A 238 -0.84 -11.99 9.42
C ARG A 238 -1.12 -11.67 7.96
N PRO A 239 -0.17 -11.15 7.18
CA PRO A 239 -0.25 -11.24 5.74
C PRO A 239 0.02 -12.68 5.26
N LEU A 240 -0.28 -12.94 3.99
CA LEU A 240 0.11 -14.19 3.33
C LEU A 240 1.63 -14.36 3.33
N THR A 241 2.07 -15.61 3.41
CA THR A 241 3.42 -15.97 2.97
C THR A 241 3.53 -15.81 1.46
N PHE A 242 4.75 -15.85 0.93
CA PHE A 242 4.94 -15.74 -0.52
C PHE A 242 4.34 -16.95 -1.25
N ASP A 243 4.55 -18.15 -0.73
CA ASP A 243 3.99 -19.39 -1.28
C ASP A 243 2.44 -19.35 -1.26
N GLU A 244 1.82 -18.89 -0.18
CA GLU A 244 0.35 -18.74 -0.09
C GLU A 244 -0.19 -17.68 -1.06
N PHE A 245 0.61 -16.65 -1.38
CA PHE A 245 0.28 -15.66 -2.39
C PHE A 245 0.36 -16.28 -3.79
N GLU A 246 1.40 -17.05 -4.10
CA GLU A 246 1.56 -17.75 -5.38
C GLU A 246 0.41 -18.73 -5.65
N GLU A 247 -0.01 -19.49 -4.64
CA GLU A 247 -1.14 -20.43 -4.74
C GLU A 247 -2.48 -19.77 -5.15
N ARG A 248 -2.62 -18.47 -4.89
CA ARG A 248 -3.83 -17.69 -5.23
C ARG A 248 -3.77 -17.03 -6.60
N ILE A 249 -2.64 -17.08 -7.29
CA ILE A 249 -2.50 -16.44 -8.60
C ILE A 249 -3.08 -17.38 -9.66
N TYR A 250 -4.09 -16.90 -10.38
CA TYR A 250 -4.59 -17.57 -11.59
C TYR A 250 -3.78 -17.16 -12.82
N GLN A 251 -3.86 -15.88 -13.20
CA GLN A 251 -3.03 -15.30 -14.24
C GLN A 251 -2.36 -14.03 -13.73
N VAL A 252 -1.07 -13.85 -14.07
CA VAL A 252 -0.30 -12.68 -13.66
C VAL A 252 0.46 -12.06 -14.83
N ILE A 253 0.44 -10.72 -14.88
CA ILE A 253 1.32 -9.92 -15.73
C ILE A 253 2.25 -9.14 -14.82
N HIS A 254 3.55 -9.40 -14.94
CA HIS A 254 4.59 -8.61 -14.30
C HIS A 254 4.98 -7.44 -15.20
N THR A 255 4.78 -6.19 -14.74
CA THR A 255 5.20 -4.99 -15.49
C THR A 255 6.43 -4.38 -14.82
N THR A 256 7.54 -4.34 -15.56
CA THR A 256 8.81 -3.78 -15.08
C THR A 256 9.77 -3.55 -16.25
N ALA A 257 10.60 -2.51 -16.16
CA ALA A 257 11.69 -2.27 -17.11
C ALA A 257 12.91 -3.20 -16.87
N THR A 258 12.96 -3.84 -15.70
CA THR A 258 14.10 -4.62 -15.20
C THR A 258 13.60 -5.85 -14.43
N PRO A 259 13.13 -6.92 -15.12
CA PRO A 259 12.63 -8.13 -14.47
C PRO A 259 13.64 -8.77 -13.53
N GLY A 260 13.21 -9.11 -12.32
CA GLY A 260 14.02 -9.81 -11.33
C GLY A 260 14.16 -11.32 -11.59
N PRO A 261 14.90 -12.05 -10.74
CA PRO A 261 15.11 -13.49 -10.90
C PRO A 261 13.82 -14.30 -10.92
N TYR A 262 12.86 -13.96 -10.04
CA TYR A 262 11.59 -14.68 -9.92
C TYR A 262 10.78 -14.57 -11.22
N GLU A 263 10.67 -13.36 -11.77
CA GLU A 263 9.95 -13.13 -13.01
C GLU A 263 10.62 -13.86 -14.17
N ASN A 264 11.95 -13.84 -14.27
CA ASN A 264 12.67 -14.52 -15.34
C ASN A 264 12.55 -16.06 -15.26
N GLU A 265 12.43 -16.62 -14.06
CA GLU A 265 12.26 -18.07 -13.85
C GLU A 265 10.85 -18.55 -14.17
N HIS A 266 9.82 -17.73 -13.90
CA HIS A 266 8.41 -18.10 -14.03
C HIS A 266 7.74 -17.56 -15.29
N ALA A 267 8.41 -16.71 -16.08
CA ALA A 267 7.84 -16.15 -17.29
C ALA A 267 7.69 -17.21 -18.39
N GLU A 268 6.45 -17.53 -18.73
CA GLU A 268 6.13 -18.31 -19.94
C GLU A 268 6.37 -17.49 -21.21
N GLN A 269 6.11 -16.18 -21.15
CA GLN A 269 6.28 -15.26 -22.27
C GLN A 269 6.80 -13.89 -21.79
N VAL A 270 7.87 -13.42 -22.43
CA VAL A 270 8.40 -12.08 -22.24
C VAL A 270 7.94 -11.18 -23.38
N VAL A 271 7.09 -10.19 -23.08
CA VAL A 271 6.65 -9.18 -24.04
C VAL A 271 7.49 -7.91 -23.86
N GLN A 272 8.31 -7.59 -24.86
CA GLN A 272 9.13 -6.39 -24.84
C GLN A 272 8.38 -5.20 -25.44
N GLN A 273 8.26 -4.11 -24.68
CA GLN A 273 7.72 -2.83 -25.16
C GLN A 273 8.77 -1.73 -24.94
N ILE A 274 9.61 -1.50 -25.95
CA ILE A 274 10.74 -0.56 -25.89
C ILE A 274 10.41 0.75 -26.63
N ILE A 275 9.64 0.67 -27.73
CA ILE A 275 9.31 1.82 -28.56
C ILE A 275 8.34 2.74 -27.81
N ARG A 276 8.79 3.97 -27.53
CA ARG A 276 7.94 5.01 -26.94
C ARG A 276 7.03 5.62 -28.01
N PRO A 277 5.73 5.84 -27.74
CA PRO A 277 4.83 6.51 -28.69
C PRO A 277 5.31 7.91 -29.13
N THR A 278 6.10 8.58 -28.28
CA THR A 278 6.68 9.90 -28.55
C THR A 278 7.91 9.87 -29.47
N GLY A 279 8.47 8.68 -29.76
CA GLY A 279 9.73 8.52 -30.48
C GLY A 279 10.97 8.93 -29.69
N LEU A 280 10.86 9.17 -28.38
CA LEU A 280 12.00 9.48 -27.51
C LEU A 280 12.92 8.25 -27.37
N LEU A 281 14.22 8.50 -27.52
CA LEU A 281 15.27 7.50 -27.42
C LEU A 281 15.76 7.32 -25.98
N ASP A 282 16.32 6.15 -25.68
CA ASP A 282 17.12 5.97 -24.48
C ASP A 282 18.35 6.90 -24.53
N PRO A 283 18.78 7.46 -23.39
CA PRO A 283 19.79 8.53 -23.35
C PRO A 283 21.19 8.02 -23.71
N GLU A 284 22.04 8.92 -24.21
CA GLU A 284 23.46 8.62 -24.40
C GLU A 284 24.18 8.49 -23.05
N ILE A 285 25.02 7.47 -22.90
CA ILE A 285 25.81 7.25 -21.68
C ILE A 285 27.28 7.57 -21.95
N SER A 286 27.89 8.36 -21.06
CA SER A 286 29.35 8.58 -21.03
C SER A 286 29.92 8.16 -19.67
N VAL A 287 31.07 7.48 -19.69
CA VAL A 287 31.82 7.10 -18.49
C VAL A 287 33.02 8.04 -18.35
N ARG A 288 33.15 8.72 -17.21
CA ARG A 288 34.21 9.70 -16.94
C ARG A 288 34.98 9.32 -15.66
N PRO A 289 36.29 9.64 -15.54
CA PRO A 289 37.06 9.35 -14.34
C PRO A 289 36.51 10.03 -13.09
N VAL A 290 36.74 9.44 -11.91
CA VAL A 290 36.36 10.05 -10.62
C VAL A 290 37.18 11.31 -10.33
N LYS A 291 38.43 11.33 -10.82
CA LYS A 291 39.33 12.49 -10.66
C LYS A 291 38.76 13.71 -11.37
N GLY A 292 38.45 14.76 -10.61
CA GLY A 292 37.88 16.01 -11.13
C GLY A 292 36.38 15.95 -11.41
N GLN A 293 35.68 14.90 -10.94
CA GLN A 293 34.25 14.68 -11.22
C GLN A 293 33.34 15.85 -10.80
N VAL A 294 33.66 16.53 -9.69
CA VAL A 294 32.81 17.61 -9.18
C VAL A 294 32.89 18.86 -10.08
N ASP A 295 34.09 19.21 -10.54
CA ASP A 295 34.31 20.33 -11.46
C ASP A 295 33.65 20.06 -12.83
N ASP A 296 33.80 18.84 -13.33
CA ASP A 296 33.16 18.38 -14.57
C ASP A 296 31.62 18.39 -14.45
N LEU A 297 31.09 17.90 -13.33
CA LEU A 297 29.65 17.92 -13.03
C LEU A 297 29.11 19.35 -12.98
N LEU A 298 29.81 20.25 -12.28
CA LEU A 298 29.44 21.67 -12.19
C LEU A 298 29.34 22.30 -13.58
N PHE A 299 30.31 22.01 -14.45
CA PHE A 299 30.30 22.49 -15.83
C PHE A 299 29.12 21.94 -16.63
N GLU A 300 28.83 20.64 -16.53
CA GLU A 300 27.73 19.98 -17.23
C GLU A 300 26.36 20.51 -16.77
N VAL A 301 26.18 20.72 -15.46
CA VAL A 301 24.96 21.30 -14.91
C VAL A 301 24.79 22.75 -15.37
N LYS A 302 25.84 23.59 -15.34
CA LYS A 302 25.79 24.97 -15.87
C LYS A 302 25.40 25.00 -17.35
N GLN A 303 25.88 24.06 -18.16
CA GLN A 303 25.42 23.92 -19.55
C GLN A 303 23.91 23.63 -19.66
N ARG A 304 23.37 22.74 -18.82
CA ARG A 304 21.91 22.45 -18.81
C ARG A 304 21.11 23.68 -18.38
N ILE A 305 21.57 24.41 -17.37
CA ILE A 305 20.94 25.65 -16.91
C ILE A 305 20.86 26.68 -18.03
N SER A 306 21.93 26.86 -18.82
CA SER A 306 21.94 27.79 -19.97
C SER A 306 20.90 27.48 -21.05
N ARG A 307 20.37 26.25 -21.07
CA ARG A 307 19.33 25.78 -22.00
C ARG A 307 17.95 25.69 -21.33
N GLY A 308 17.84 26.14 -20.08
CA GLY A 308 16.62 26.03 -19.29
C GLY A 308 16.25 24.60 -18.87
N GLN A 309 17.21 23.67 -18.89
CA GLN A 309 17.01 22.25 -18.57
C GLN A 309 17.37 21.95 -17.10
N ARG A 310 17.06 20.72 -16.65
CA ARG A 310 17.34 20.24 -15.28
C ARG A 310 18.29 19.06 -15.25
N ALA A 311 18.88 18.83 -14.07
CA ALA A 311 19.76 17.71 -13.80
C ALA A 311 19.33 16.93 -12.54
N LEU A 312 19.54 15.60 -12.58
CA LEU A 312 19.46 14.73 -11.41
C LEU A 312 20.85 14.17 -11.11
N ILE A 313 21.24 14.16 -9.84
CA ILE A 313 22.56 13.71 -9.41
C ILE A 313 22.39 12.65 -8.35
N THR A 314 22.91 11.45 -8.58
CA THR A 314 22.86 10.35 -7.62
C THR A 314 24.19 10.13 -6.91
N THR A 315 24.16 10.06 -5.59
CA THR A 315 25.30 9.76 -4.70
C THR A 315 25.07 8.43 -3.97
N LEU A 316 25.99 8.02 -3.10
CA LEU A 316 25.87 6.77 -2.33
C LEU A 316 25.38 6.98 -0.89
N THR A 317 25.59 8.17 -0.32
CA THR A 317 25.29 8.43 1.09
C THR A 317 24.56 9.75 1.26
N LYS A 318 23.76 9.84 2.33
CA LYS A 318 23.03 11.06 2.71
C LYS A 318 23.98 12.24 2.84
N ARG A 319 25.06 12.05 3.58
CA ARG A 319 26.09 13.06 3.79
C ARG A 319 26.70 13.54 2.47
N MET A 320 27.01 12.65 1.54
CA MET A 320 27.52 13.07 0.23
C MET A 320 26.49 13.85 -0.59
N ALA A 321 25.20 13.54 -0.46
CA ALA A 321 24.15 14.30 -1.12
C ALA A 321 24.04 15.72 -0.56
N GLU A 322 24.09 15.86 0.77
CA GLU A 322 24.08 17.14 1.48
C GLU A 322 25.34 17.96 1.15
N ASP A 323 26.53 17.39 1.39
CA ASP A 323 27.83 18.05 1.14
C ASP A 323 27.95 18.52 -0.34
N LEU A 324 27.45 17.72 -1.29
CA LEU A 324 27.46 18.09 -2.71
C LEU A 324 26.44 19.18 -3.04
N ALA A 325 25.24 19.12 -2.46
CA ALA A 325 24.23 20.15 -2.68
C ALA A 325 24.71 21.50 -2.14
N ASP A 326 25.28 21.52 -0.93
CA ASP A 326 25.85 22.72 -0.31
C ASP A 326 26.98 23.29 -1.17
N TYR A 327 27.90 22.44 -1.65
CA TYR A 327 28.98 22.87 -2.55
C TYR A 327 28.44 23.49 -3.85
N LEU A 328 27.41 22.89 -4.47
CA LEU A 328 26.84 23.43 -5.70
C LEU A 328 26.09 24.75 -5.45
N GLN A 329 25.46 24.91 -4.28
CA GLN A 329 24.85 26.17 -3.86
C GLN A 329 25.89 27.28 -3.67
N GLU A 330 27.04 26.98 -3.07
CA GLU A 330 28.16 27.94 -2.96
C GLU A 330 28.70 28.41 -4.32
N MET A 331 28.47 27.62 -5.39
CA MET A 331 28.86 27.93 -6.76
C MET A 331 27.76 28.63 -7.59
N ASP A 332 26.75 29.20 -6.90
CA ASP A 332 25.59 29.92 -7.44
C ASP A 332 24.60 29.05 -8.26
N LEU A 333 24.49 27.74 -7.95
CA LEU A 333 23.44 26.88 -8.52
C LEU A 333 22.27 26.72 -7.55
N ARG A 334 21.04 26.70 -8.08
CA ARG A 334 19.85 26.44 -7.26
C ARG A 334 19.67 24.93 -7.13
N VAL A 335 20.20 24.35 -6.08
CA VAL A 335 20.20 22.89 -5.88
C VAL A 335 19.46 22.54 -4.59
N HIS A 336 18.76 21.41 -4.60
CA HIS A 336 18.21 20.79 -3.39
C HIS A 336 18.65 19.33 -3.29
N TYR A 337 18.68 18.77 -2.08
CA TYR A 337 18.92 17.33 -1.89
C TYR A 337 17.64 16.56 -1.52
N LEU A 338 17.64 15.25 -1.75
CA LEU A 338 16.56 14.32 -1.39
C LEU A 338 17.15 13.03 -0.78
N HIS A 339 16.70 12.69 0.42
CA HIS A 339 17.07 11.44 1.12
C HIS A 339 15.89 10.87 1.91
N SER A 340 16.09 9.76 2.64
CA SER A 340 15.03 9.02 3.35
C SER A 340 14.26 9.81 4.40
N ASP A 341 14.91 10.80 5.04
CA ASP A 341 14.31 11.54 6.15
C ASP A 341 13.48 12.76 5.69
N VAL A 342 13.43 13.03 4.38
CA VAL A 342 12.53 14.06 3.81
C VAL A 342 11.11 13.50 3.81
N ASP A 343 10.14 14.28 4.30
CA ASP A 343 8.75 13.85 4.33
C ASP A 343 8.21 13.61 2.91
N THR A 344 7.19 12.76 2.79
CA THR A 344 6.60 12.44 1.48
C THR A 344 6.00 13.68 0.80
N PHE A 345 5.38 14.58 1.56
CA PHE A 345 4.83 15.83 1.01
C PHE A 345 5.92 16.79 0.55
N GLU A 346 6.95 16.97 1.37
CA GLU A 346 8.10 17.84 1.07
C GLU A 346 8.86 17.34 -0.18
N ARG A 347 8.99 16.01 -0.34
CA ARG A 347 9.57 15.43 -1.55
C ARG A 347 8.80 15.79 -2.82
N VAL A 348 7.47 15.81 -2.77
CA VAL A 348 6.64 16.19 -3.92
C VAL A 348 6.85 17.66 -4.25
N GLU A 349 6.90 18.52 -3.24
CA GLU A 349 7.16 19.96 -3.39
C GLU A 349 8.52 20.22 -4.05
N ILE A 350 9.60 19.63 -3.54
CA ILE A 350 10.96 19.78 -4.10
C ILE A 350 11.00 19.39 -5.58
N LEU A 351 10.31 18.31 -5.96
CA LEU A 351 10.28 17.87 -7.35
C LEU A 351 9.38 18.75 -8.23
N GLN A 352 8.30 19.32 -7.69
CA GLN A 352 7.50 20.33 -8.40
C GLN A 352 8.31 21.61 -8.62
N ASP A 353 9.08 22.03 -7.63
CA ASP A 353 9.97 23.18 -7.70
C ASP A 353 11.11 23.00 -8.72
N LEU A 354 11.64 21.77 -8.84
CA LEU A 354 12.56 21.42 -9.91
C LEU A 354 11.93 21.64 -11.29
N ARG A 355 10.68 21.18 -11.48
CA ARG A 355 9.94 21.36 -12.75
C ARG A 355 9.63 22.83 -13.03
N ALA A 356 9.18 23.57 -12.01
CA ALA A 356 8.90 25.00 -12.09
C ALA A 356 10.16 25.84 -12.34
N GLY A 357 11.35 25.25 -12.15
CA GLY A 357 12.63 25.93 -12.32
C GLY A 357 13.01 26.82 -11.16
N VAL A 358 12.45 26.57 -9.98
CA VAL A 358 12.97 27.08 -8.71
C VAL A 358 14.35 26.47 -8.45
N TYR A 359 14.46 25.15 -8.64
CA TYR A 359 15.74 24.43 -8.64
C TYR A 359 16.20 24.09 -10.05
N ASP A 360 17.52 24.09 -10.24
CA ASP A 360 18.22 23.69 -11.45
C ASP A 360 18.62 22.21 -11.42
N ALA A 361 18.94 21.69 -10.23
CA ALA A 361 19.31 20.30 -10.03
C ALA A 361 18.82 19.75 -8.68
N VAL A 362 18.65 18.43 -8.63
CA VAL A 362 18.38 17.70 -7.38
C VAL A 362 19.43 16.62 -7.17
N VAL A 363 20.00 16.58 -5.96
CA VAL A 363 20.99 15.59 -5.53
C VAL A 363 20.30 14.57 -4.62
N GLY A 364 20.59 13.27 -4.74
CA GLY A 364 20.10 12.31 -3.75
C GLY A 364 20.69 10.93 -3.90
N ILE A 365 20.27 10.01 -3.04
CA ILE A 365 20.87 8.67 -2.99
C ILE A 365 20.10 7.73 -3.92
N ASN A 366 18.83 7.54 -3.58
CA ASN A 366 17.85 6.86 -4.39
C ASN A 366 16.75 7.87 -4.67
N LEU A 367 17.01 8.70 -5.69
CA LEU A 367 16.08 9.74 -6.14
C LEU A 367 14.75 9.15 -6.62
N LEU A 368 14.64 7.82 -6.67
CA LEU A 368 13.50 7.08 -7.19
C LEU A 368 12.84 6.26 -6.07
N ARG A 369 11.68 6.74 -5.64
CA ARG A 369 10.50 5.92 -5.47
C ARG A 369 9.52 6.36 -6.57
N GLU A 370 8.75 5.44 -7.09
CA GLU A 370 8.05 5.48 -8.39
C GLU A 370 7.20 6.75 -8.65
N GLY A 371 6.93 7.03 -9.93
CA GLY A 371 5.79 7.88 -10.32
C GLY A 371 6.05 9.30 -10.83
N LEU A 372 7.22 9.92 -10.63
CA LEU A 372 7.47 11.27 -11.17
C LEU A 372 8.12 11.25 -12.55
N ASP A 373 7.35 11.78 -13.50
CA ASP A 373 7.74 12.16 -14.85
C ASP A 373 8.35 13.57 -14.84
N LEU A 374 9.63 13.67 -15.22
CA LEU A 374 10.39 14.92 -15.25
C LEU A 374 10.94 15.16 -16.66
N PRO A 375 10.10 15.58 -17.62
CA PRO A 375 10.54 15.81 -18.99
C PRO A 375 11.56 16.94 -19.10
N GLU A 376 11.68 17.81 -18.10
CA GLU A 376 12.65 18.91 -18.04
C GLU A 376 14.08 18.42 -17.71
N VAL A 377 14.23 17.17 -17.23
CA VAL A 377 15.52 16.56 -16.88
C VAL A 377 16.21 16.06 -18.15
N SER A 378 17.34 16.69 -18.49
CA SER A 378 18.17 16.33 -19.64
C SER A 378 19.48 15.67 -19.27
N LEU A 379 19.87 15.72 -17.99
CA LEU A 379 21.11 15.16 -17.47
C LEU A 379 20.83 14.33 -16.23
N VAL A 380 21.35 13.10 -16.22
CA VAL A 380 21.46 12.27 -15.01
C VAL A 380 22.94 11.99 -14.76
N ALA A 381 23.46 12.45 -13.63
CA ALA A 381 24.82 12.16 -13.19
C ALA A 381 24.79 11.07 -12.11
N ILE A 382 25.64 10.07 -12.25
CA ILE A 382 25.78 8.96 -11.30
C ILE A 382 27.21 9.02 -10.75
N LEU A 383 27.35 9.55 -9.53
CA LEU A 383 28.63 9.54 -8.83
C LEU A 383 28.93 8.15 -8.29
N ASP A 384 30.22 7.81 -8.23
CA ASP A 384 30.73 6.53 -7.72
C ASP A 384 30.03 5.33 -8.39
N ALA A 385 29.90 5.37 -9.72
CA ALA A 385 29.15 4.36 -10.48
C ALA A 385 29.80 2.96 -10.42
N ASP A 386 31.09 2.88 -10.09
CA ASP A 386 31.86 1.63 -9.98
C ASP A 386 31.84 0.99 -8.59
N LYS A 387 31.14 1.60 -7.63
CA LYS A 387 30.95 1.04 -6.29
C LYS A 387 29.76 0.09 -6.29
N GLU A 388 30.07 -1.18 -6.51
CA GLU A 388 29.06 -2.24 -6.51
C GLU A 388 28.28 -2.30 -5.19
N GLY A 389 26.99 -2.60 -5.30
CA GLY A 389 26.05 -2.64 -4.19
C GLY A 389 24.63 -2.44 -4.70
N PHE A 390 23.66 -2.37 -3.78
CA PHE A 390 22.24 -2.23 -4.14
C PHE A 390 21.97 -1.04 -5.07
N LEU A 391 22.54 0.13 -4.75
CA LEU A 391 22.35 1.40 -5.49
C LEU A 391 23.06 1.45 -6.84
N ARG A 392 23.94 0.50 -7.14
CA ARG A 392 24.71 0.40 -8.40
C ARG A 392 24.62 -1.00 -9.00
N SER A 393 23.54 -1.70 -8.69
CA SER A 393 23.16 -2.93 -9.38
C SER A 393 22.72 -2.59 -10.80
N GLU A 394 22.76 -3.59 -11.69
CA GLU A 394 22.26 -3.46 -13.07
C GLU A 394 20.86 -2.85 -13.12
N THR A 395 19.93 -3.39 -12.33
CA THR A 395 18.55 -2.89 -12.19
C THR A 395 18.51 -1.42 -11.77
N ALA A 396 19.22 -1.06 -10.69
CA ALA A 396 19.23 0.32 -10.18
C ALA A 396 19.84 1.31 -11.19
N LEU A 397 20.88 0.89 -11.92
CA LEU A 397 21.51 1.71 -12.96
C LEU A 397 20.54 1.93 -14.13
N ILE A 398 19.89 0.89 -14.66
CA ILE A 398 18.90 1.01 -15.75
C ILE A 398 17.75 1.95 -15.35
N GLN A 399 17.24 1.83 -14.13
CA GLN A 399 16.19 2.71 -13.63
C GLN A 399 16.63 4.17 -13.50
N THR A 400 17.87 4.39 -13.06
CA THR A 400 18.46 5.73 -12.92
C THR A 400 18.68 6.36 -14.30
N ILE A 401 19.22 5.59 -15.27
CA ILE A 401 19.37 5.98 -16.67
C ILE A 401 18.03 6.39 -17.28
N GLY A 402 16.97 5.62 -17.03
CA GLY A 402 15.62 5.87 -17.55
C GLY A 402 15.04 7.25 -17.21
N ARG A 403 15.60 7.97 -16.23
CA ARG A 403 15.17 9.33 -15.87
C ARG A 403 15.59 10.39 -16.88
N ALA A 404 16.62 10.14 -17.68
CA ALA A 404 16.95 11.00 -18.81
C ALA A 404 16.20 10.62 -20.09
N ALA A 405 15.48 9.48 -20.13
CA ALA A 405 14.83 8.98 -21.35
C ALA A 405 13.53 9.73 -21.73
N ARG A 406 13.15 10.75 -20.96
CA ARG A 406 11.95 11.58 -21.21
C ARG A 406 12.26 12.94 -21.83
N HIS A 407 13.54 13.22 -22.10
CA HIS A 407 13.99 14.44 -22.74
C HIS A 407 14.73 14.13 -24.05
N VAL A 408 14.48 14.91 -25.11
CA VAL A 408 15.05 14.66 -26.45
C VAL A 408 16.59 14.74 -26.49
N GLN A 409 17.18 15.56 -25.62
CA GLN A 409 18.63 15.66 -25.39
C GLN A 409 19.08 14.91 -24.12
N GLY A 410 18.35 13.87 -23.71
CA GLY A 410 18.66 13.09 -22.52
C GLY A 410 20.06 12.48 -22.57
N GLN A 411 20.85 12.71 -21.52
CA GLN A 411 22.21 12.19 -21.36
C GLN A 411 22.46 11.69 -19.94
N VAL A 412 23.34 10.70 -19.83
CA VAL A 412 23.79 10.13 -18.57
C VAL A 412 25.32 10.22 -18.48
N ILE A 413 25.82 10.65 -17.32
CA ILE A 413 27.25 10.64 -17.01
C ILE A 413 27.47 9.71 -15.82
N MET A 414 28.26 8.66 -16.01
CA MET A 414 28.70 7.75 -14.95
C MET A 414 30.13 8.11 -14.57
N TYR A 415 30.34 8.59 -13.34
CA TYR A 415 31.68 8.85 -12.82
C TYR A 415 32.23 7.59 -12.14
N ALA A 416 33.30 7.04 -12.73
CA ALA A 416 33.87 5.75 -12.35
C ALA A 416 35.31 5.62 -12.86
N ASP A 417 36.17 4.92 -12.11
CA ASP A 417 37.55 4.63 -12.55
C ASP A 417 37.65 3.31 -13.32
N ARG A 418 36.64 2.44 -13.18
CA ARG A 418 36.51 1.16 -13.90
C ARG A 418 35.08 0.89 -14.30
N VAL A 419 34.87 0.16 -15.40
CA VAL A 419 33.54 -0.34 -15.79
C VAL A 419 33.30 -1.67 -15.07
N THR A 420 32.29 -1.71 -14.18
CA THR A 420 31.87 -2.96 -13.51
C THR A 420 30.97 -3.79 -14.39
N ASN A 421 30.72 -5.06 -14.02
CA ASN A 421 29.78 -5.92 -14.75
C ASN A 421 28.36 -5.33 -14.77
N SER A 422 27.91 -4.74 -13.66
CA SER A 422 26.60 -4.08 -13.57
C SER A 422 26.52 -2.86 -14.50
N MET A 423 27.58 -2.06 -14.56
CA MET A 423 27.66 -0.93 -15.50
C MET A 423 27.65 -1.40 -16.95
N GLN A 424 28.46 -2.41 -17.28
CA GLN A 424 28.54 -2.93 -18.64
C GLN A 424 27.18 -3.41 -19.14
N ARG A 425 26.47 -4.23 -18.34
CA ARG A 425 25.13 -4.72 -18.70
C ARG A 425 24.11 -3.59 -18.85
N ALA A 426 24.13 -2.60 -17.94
CA ALA A 426 23.24 -1.44 -18.04
C ALA A 426 23.53 -0.59 -19.29
N ILE A 427 24.81 -0.38 -19.64
CA ILE A 427 25.24 0.35 -20.84
C ILE A 427 24.80 -0.40 -22.10
N ASP A 428 25.08 -1.70 -22.17
CA ASP A 428 24.76 -2.54 -23.33
C ASP A 428 23.24 -2.59 -23.57
N GLU A 429 22.45 -2.75 -22.51
CA GLU A 429 20.99 -2.78 -22.62
C GLU A 429 20.42 -1.41 -23.03
N THR A 430 20.98 -0.31 -22.52
CA THR A 430 20.56 1.05 -22.94
C THR A 430 20.88 1.30 -24.41
N ASN A 431 22.08 0.89 -24.86
CA ASN A 431 22.50 1.01 -26.26
C ASN A 431 21.68 0.12 -27.21
N ARG A 432 21.15 -1.01 -26.73
CA ARG A 432 20.25 -1.88 -27.49
C ARG A 432 18.83 -1.29 -27.62
N ARG A 433 18.37 -0.56 -26.60
CA ARG A 433 17.04 0.08 -26.54
C ARG A 433 16.95 1.36 -27.36
N ARG A 434 18.06 2.12 -27.41
CA ARG A 434 18.25 3.30 -28.25
C ARG A 434 18.30 2.91 -29.72
#